data_AF-A0A2I8EQW8-F1
#
_entry.id   AF-A0A2I8EQW8-F1
#
_cell.length_a   1.000
_cell.length_b   1.000
_cell.length_c   1.000
_cell.angle_alpha   90.00
_cell.angle_beta   90.00
_cell.angle_gamma   90.00
#
_symmetry.space_group_name_H-M   'P 1'
#
loop_
_entity.id
_entity.type
_entity.pdbx_description
1 polymer ?
#
loop_
_entity_poly.entity_id
_entity_poly.type
_entity_poly.pdbx_seq_one_letter_code
_entity_poly.pdbx_strand_id
1 'polypeptide(L)'
;MQAHMRDAVHADVFRLGPRDWVPNNAHLPVILYRDVFDGDGSGGGERLADAFEAMFQRNGWPPKWRNGIFDYHHFHSSAHEVLGIAGGAADVILGGPGGRVVHLEAGDVILLPAGTGHCLESSSGPLNVIGAYPPGQQWDIRRDALTGKERAAMETLPFPHSDPVRGAQGPLIEHWLNEA
;
A
#
# COMPACT_ATOMS: atom_id res chain seq x y z
N MET A 1 -24.47 10.48 -2.93
CA MET A 1 -23.97 9.69 -4.07
C MET A 1 -22.77 8.88 -3.56
N GLN A 2 -22.75 7.57 -3.81
CA GLN A 2 -21.60 6.72 -3.49
C GLN A 2 -20.50 6.99 -4.53
N ALA A 3 -19.23 6.98 -4.13
CA ALA A 3 -18.13 6.99 -5.10
C ALA A 3 -18.19 5.67 -5.90
N HIS A 4 -18.15 5.76 -7.22
CA HIS A 4 -18.17 4.61 -8.10
C HIS A 4 -16.73 4.25 -8.48
N MET A 5 -16.36 2.97 -8.43
CA MET A 5 -15.03 2.52 -8.85
C MET A 5 -14.93 2.58 -10.39
N ARG A 6 -13.79 3.02 -10.92
CA ARG A 6 -13.59 3.10 -12.37
C ARG A 6 -13.62 1.74 -13.03
N ASP A 7 -14.22 1.68 -14.22
CA ASP A 7 -14.24 0.46 -15.05
C ASP A 7 -12.83 0.00 -15.40
N ALA A 8 -11.95 0.91 -15.83
CA ALA A 8 -10.53 0.67 -16.05
C ALA A 8 -9.68 1.40 -14.99
N VAL A 9 -8.83 0.64 -14.29
CA VAL A 9 -7.86 1.18 -13.31
C VAL A 9 -6.49 0.84 -13.85
N HIS A 10 -5.68 1.87 -14.06
CA HIS A 10 -4.29 1.70 -14.46
C HIS A 10 -3.45 1.32 -13.23
N ALA A 11 -2.56 0.34 -13.39
CA ALA A 11 -1.67 -0.09 -12.32
C ALA A 11 -0.21 -0.14 -12.79
N ASP A 12 0.66 0.55 -12.07
CA ASP A 12 2.11 0.42 -12.21
C ASP A 12 2.61 -0.70 -11.29
N VAL A 13 3.39 -1.63 -11.84
CA VAL A 13 3.92 -2.79 -11.10
C VAL A 13 5.44 -2.77 -11.17
N PHE A 14 6.11 -2.83 -10.02
CA PHE A 14 7.58 -2.80 -9.98
C PHE A 14 8.16 -3.50 -8.75
N ARG A 15 9.36 -4.07 -8.93
CA ARG A 15 10.12 -4.73 -7.86
C ARG A 15 11.14 -3.78 -7.25
N LEU A 16 11.42 -3.99 -5.97
CA LEU A 16 12.44 -3.27 -5.21
C LEU A 16 13.44 -4.29 -4.66
N GLY A 17 14.73 -4.09 -4.94
CA GLY A 17 15.80 -4.88 -4.31
C GLY A 17 16.12 -4.37 -2.91
N PRO A 18 16.82 -5.17 -2.07
CA PRO A 18 17.30 -4.72 -0.76
C PRO A 18 18.14 -3.44 -0.87
N ARG A 19 18.05 -2.56 0.12
CA ARG A 19 18.76 -1.29 0.13
C ARG A 19 19.07 -0.85 1.55
N ASP A 20 20.35 -0.62 1.82
CA ASP A 20 20.84 -0.32 3.17
C ASP A 20 20.34 -1.42 4.16
N TRP A 21 19.71 -1.04 5.27
CA TRP A 21 19.13 -1.97 6.24
C TRP A 21 17.71 -2.44 5.88
N VAL A 22 17.10 -1.88 4.84
CA VAL A 22 15.72 -2.22 4.43
C VAL A 22 15.73 -3.48 3.55
N PRO A 23 14.95 -4.52 3.91
CA PRO A 23 15.01 -5.79 3.20
C PRO A 23 14.35 -5.73 1.82
N ASN A 24 13.18 -5.07 1.70
CA ASN A 24 12.24 -5.21 0.59
C ASN A 24 11.85 -6.67 0.32
N ASN A 25 10.73 -6.89 -0.37
CA ASN A 25 10.30 -8.24 -0.70
C ASN A 25 10.99 -8.72 -1.99
N ALA A 26 11.67 -9.86 -1.93
CA ALA A 26 12.39 -10.41 -3.08
C ALA A 26 11.45 -10.97 -4.18
N HIS A 27 10.25 -11.39 -3.81
CA HIS A 27 9.34 -12.15 -4.66
C HIS A 27 8.10 -11.36 -5.10
N LEU A 28 7.67 -10.40 -4.29
CA LEU A 28 6.44 -9.66 -4.54
C LEU A 28 6.74 -8.23 -5.02
N PRO A 29 6.15 -7.78 -6.14
CA PRO A 29 6.26 -6.39 -6.56
C PRO A 29 5.36 -5.47 -5.72
N VAL A 30 5.74 -4.20 -5.64
CA VAL A 30 4.83 -3.11 -5.28
C VAL A 30 3.85 -2.91 -6.43
N ILE A 31 2.59 -2.64 -6.08
CA ILE A 31 1.52 -2.35 -7.06
C ILE A 31 0.92 -0.99 -6.71
N LEU A 32 0.88 -0.09 -7.70
CA LEU A 32 0.35 1.26 -7.57
C LEU A 32 -0.82 1.44 -8.53
N TYR A 33 -2.03 1.53 -7.98
CA TYR A 33 -3.26 1.81 -8.71
C TYR A 33 -3.47 3.32 -8.78
N ARG A 34 -3.74 3.82 -9.98
CA ARG A 34 -4.03 5.23 -10.22
C ARG A 34 -5.51 5.49 -10.28
N ASP A 35 -5.94 6.53 -9.57
CA ASP A 35 -7.25 7.18 -9.73
C ASP A 35 -8.42 6.17 -9.74
N VAL A 36 -8.59 5.46 -8.62
CA VAL A 36 -9.44 4.26 -8.49
C VAL A 36 -10.94 4.55 -8.59
N PHE A 37 -11.39 5.78 -8.28
CA PHE A 37 -12.80 6.16 -8.26
C PHE A 37 -13.15 7.19 -9.35
N ASP A 38 -14.38 7.13 -9.86
CA ASP A 38 -14.98 8.11 -10.76
C ASP A 38 -15.52 9.33 -9.98
N GLY A 39 -15.29 10.54 -10.50
CA GLY A 39 -15.95 11.76 -10.00
C GLY A 39 -15.13 12.61 -9.04
N ASP A 40 -15.65 13.80 -8.75
CA ASP A 40 -14.95 15.01 -8.30
C ASP A 40 -14.03 14.83 -7.07
N GLY A 41 -12.72 14.70 -7.33
CA GLY A 41 -11.64 14.80 -6.32
C GLY A 41 -11.61 16.12 -5.51
N SER A 42 -12.54 17.04 -5.76
CA SER A 42 -12.77 18.28 -5.01
C SER A 42 -13.84 18.16 -3.91
N GLY A 43 -14.53 17.02 -3.82
CA GLY A 43 -15.70 16.80 -2.96
C GLY A 43 -15.41 16.17 -1.60
N GLY A 44 -14.36 16.57 -0.89
CA GLY A 44 -14.19 16.24 0.54
C GLY A 44 -13.62 14.85 0.83
N GLY A 45 -12.36 14.82 1.28
CA GLY A 45 -11.60 13.60 1.56
C GLY A 45 -12.27 12.59 2.50
N GLU A 46 -13.26 12.99 3.31
CA GLU A 46 -14.06 12.05 4.11
C GLU A 46 -14.87 11.06 3.26
N ARG A 47 -15.50 11.52 2.16
CA ARG A 47 -16.26 10.61 1.28
C ARG A 47 -15.36 9.60 0.60
N LEU A 48 -14.18 10.05 0.20
CA LEU A 48 -13.20 9.19 -0.45
C LEU A 48 -12.59 8.20 0.57
N ALA A 49 -12.36 8.64 1.80
CA ALA A 49 -11.95 7.77 2.90
C ALA A 49 -12.97 6.66 3.18
N ASP A 50 -14.25 7.01 3.31
CA ASP A 50 -15.34 6.04 3.48
C ASP A 50 -15.40 5.05 2.31
N ALA A 51 -15.17 5.52 1.08
CA ALA A 51 -15.15 4.68 -0.11
C ALA A 51 -13.98 3.70 -0.13
N PHE A 52 -12.77 4.14 0.23
CA PHE A 52 -11.61 3.26 0.38
C PHE A 52 -11.84 2.21 1.47
N GLU A 53 -12.35 2.62 2.63
CA GLU A 53 -12.62 1.69 3.72
C GLU A 53 -13.63 0.62 3.30
N ALA A 54 -14.73 1.02 2.67
CA ALA A 54 -15.74 0.08 2.17
C ALA A 54 -15.17 -0.85 1.08
N MET A 55 -14.30 -0.35 0.21
CA MET A 55 -13.65 -1.13 -0.84
C MET A 55 -12.69 -2.15 -0.26
N PHE A 56 -11.74 -1.72 0.57
CA PHE A 56 -10.78 -2.61 1.20
C PHE A 56 -11.48 -3.67 2.06
N GLN A 57 -12.46 -3.28 2.88
CA GLN A 57 -13.24 -4.21 3.71
C GLN A 57 -13.95 -5.27 2.86
N ARG A 58 -14.63 -4.88 1.78
CA ARG A 58 -15.31 -5.81 0.87
C ARG A 58 -14.34 -6.78 0.20
N ASN A 59 -13.13 -6.30 -0.11
CA ASN A 59 -12.11 -7.09 -0.78
C ASN A 59 -11.21 -7.86 0.19
N GLY A 60 -11.57 -7.97 1.47
CA GLY A 60 -10.82 -8.77 2.45
C GLY A 60 -9.59 -8.10 3.03
N TRP A 61 -9.48 -6.77 2.92
CA TRP A 61 -8.44 -5.93 3.51
C TRP A 61 -9.09 -5.02 4.57
N PRO A 62 -9.37 -5.50 5.79
CA PRO A 62 -10.03 -4.68 6.81
C PRO A 62 -9.20 -3.41 7.13
N PRO A 63 -9.78 -2.20 6.96
CA PRO A 63 -9.14 -0.95 7.34
C PRO A 63 -8.84 -0.89 8.83
N LYS A 64 -7.77 -0.21 9.21
CA LYS A 64 -7.30 -0.10 10.60
C LYS A 64 -7.17 1.33 11.09
N TRP A 65 -6.88 2.28 10.21
CA TRP A 65 -6.63 3.66 10.58
C TRP A 65 -6.83 4.63 9.41
N ARG A 66 -7.06 5.91 9.76
CA ARG A 66 -6.96 7.08 8.88
C ARG A 66 -5.89 8.02 9.43
N ASN A 67 -4.83 8.34 8.68
CA ASN A 67 -3.75 9.23 9.11
C ASN A 67 -2.85 9.68 7.94
N GLY A 68 -1.67 10.22 8.22
CA GLY A 68 -0.58 10.38 7.24
C GLY A 68 0.40 9.20 7.23
N ILE A 69 1.49 9.37 6.48
CA ILE A 69 2.63 8.43 6.40
C ILE A 69 3.77 8.98 7.27
N PHE A 70 4.50 8.12 7.97
CA PHE A 70 5.65 8.57 8.77
C PHE A 70 6.77 9.15 7.89
N ASP A 71 7.39 10.22 8.38
CA ASP A 71 8.51 10.96 7.78
C ASP A 71 9.89 10.35 8.10
N TYR A 72 9.91 9.11 8.57
CA TYR A 72 11.12 8.32 8.77
C TYR A 72 11.01 7.00 8.03
N HIS A 73 12.14 6.53 7.49
CA HIS A 73 12.21 5.21 6.89
C HIS A 73 11.78 4.14 7.89
N HIS A 74 10.80 3.35 7.46
CA HIS A 74 10.32 2.18 8.18
C HIS A 74 9.77 1.15 7.20
N PHE A 75 9.51 -0.06 7.70
CA PHE A 75 8.78 -1.09 6.98
C PHE A 75 8.00 -1.97 7.96
N HIS A 76 7.13 -2.82 7.40
CA HIS A 76 6.40 -3.86 8.13
C HIS A 76 6.98 -5.22 7.78
N SER A 77 7.49 -5.96 8.76
CA SER A 77 8.03 -7.32 8.57
C SER A 77 6.99 -8.42 8.75
N SER A 78 5.87 -8.09 9.40
CA SER A 78 4.83 -9.04 9.81
C SER A 78 3.48 -8.83 9.12
N ALA A 79 3.37 -7.89 8.18
CA ALA A 79 2.16 -7.65 7.41
C ALA A 79 2.43 -7.07 6.02
N HIS A 80 1.62 -7.46 5.02
CA HIS A 80 1.42 -6.68 3.81
C HIS A 80 0.51 -5.49 4.11
N GLU A 81 0.70 -4.38 3.40
CA GLU A 81 -0.03 -3.15 3.66
C GLU A 81 -0.62 -2.60 2.38
N VAL A 82 -1.85 -2.10 2.45
CA VAL A 82 -2.41 -1.25 1.40
C VAL A 82 -2.75 0.11 1.97
N LEU A 83 -2.38 1.16 1.22
CA LEU A 83 -2.63 2.54 1.54
C LEU A 83 -3.54 3.15 0.46
N GLY A 84 -4.70 3.67 0.85
CA GLY A 84 -5.58 4.45 -0.02
C GLY A 84 -5.45 5.94 0.29
N ILE A 85 -5.12 6.77 -0.69
CA ILE A 85 -4.93 8.21 -0.50
C ILE A 85 -6.27 8.92 -0.69
N ALA A 86 -6.89 9.35 0.40
CA ALA A 86 -8.19 9.99 0.40
C ALA A 86 -8.14 11.53 0.34
N GLY A 87 -6.97 12.13 0.60
CA GLY A 87 -6.81 13.58 0.56
C GLY A 87 -5.36 14.02 0.54
N GLY A 88 -5.11 15.18 -0.09
CA GLY A 88 -3.78 15.72 -0.31
C GLY A 88 -3.00 14.97 -1.38
N ALA A 89 -1.70 15.25 -1.44
CA ALA A 89 -0.73 14.51 -2.22
C ALA A 89 0.58 14.35 -1.44
N ALA A 90 1.37 13.33 -1.76
CA ALA A 90 2.61 13.02 -1.08
C ALA A 90 3.66 12.47 -2.04
N ASP A 91 4.91 12.85 -1.82
CA ASP A 91 6.06 12.14 -2.36
C ASP A 91 6.54 11.16 -1.29
N VAL A 92 6.58 9.87 -1.64
CA VAL A 92 6.96 8.79 -0.75
C VAL A 92 8.17 8.07 -1.30
N ILE A 93 9.24 7.99 -0.51
CA ILE A 93 10.42 7.21 -0.85
C ILE A 93 10.13 5.75 -0.54
N LEU A 94 10.16 4.90 -1.56
CA LEU A 94 10.01 3.45 -1.46
C LEU A 94 11.35 2.72 -1.60
N GLY A 95 11.49 1.64 -0.85
CA GLY A 95 12.64 0.75 -0.90
C GLY A 95 13.72 1.04 0.14
N GLY A 96 13.59 2.10 0.94
CA GLY A 96 14.59 2.50 1.95
C GLY A 96 15.38 3.77 1.59
N PRO A 97 16.40 4.15 2.38
CA PRO A 97 17.17 5.39 2.18
C PRO A 97 17.72 5.57 0.76
N GLY A 98 17.38 6.68 0.10
CA GLY A 98 17.75 6.94 -1.30
C GLY A 98 17.04 6.01 -2.31
N GLY A 99 15.88 5.50 -1.93
CA GLY A 99 15.03 4.65 -2.75
C GLY A 99 14.28 5.39 -3.86
N ARG A 100 13.28 4.72 -4.44
CA ARG A 100 12.44 5.28 -5.50
C ARG A 100 11.44 6.26 -4.89
N VAL A 101 11.44 7.51 -5.32
CA VAL A 101 10.37 8.45 -4.99
C VAL A 101 9.15 8.14 -5.86
N VAL A 102 7.99 8.01 -5.23
CA VAL A 102 6.69 7.84 -5.90
C VAL A 102 5.77 8.98 -5.46
N HIS A 103 5.23 9.69 -6.44
CA HIS A 103 4.18 10.66 -6.23
C HIS A 103 2.82 9.96 -6.09
N LEU A 104 2.10 10.26 -5.02
CA LEU A 104 0.78 9.74 -4.69
C LEU A 104 -0.19 10.91 -4.48
N GLU A 105 -1.39 10.80 -5.03
CA GLU A 105 -2.44 11.81 -4.86
C GLU A 105 -3.79 11.20 -4.51
N ALA A 106 -4.74 12.04 -4.08
CA ALA A 106 -6.07 11.59 -3.74
C ALA A 106 -6.70 10.76 -4.87
N GLY A 107 -7.13 9.54 -4.56
CA GLY A 107 -7.66 8.57 -5.51
C GLY A 107 -6.71 7.39 -5.78
N ASP A 108 -5.43 7.54 -5.46
CA ASP A 108 -4.45 6.46 -5.62
C ASP A 108 -4.53 5.40 -4.51
N VAL A 109 -4.12 4.18 -4.86
CA VAL A 109 -3.90 3.08 -3.91
C VAL A 109 -2.52 2.51 -4.15
N ILE A 110 -1.74 2.31 -3.09
CA ILE A 110 -0.48 1.60 -3.17
C ILE A 110 -0.51 0.36 -2.28
N LEU A 111 -0.16 -0.78 -2.85
CA LEU A 111 -0.02 -2.07 -2.20
C LEU A 111 1.46 -2.40 -2.01
N LEU A 112 1.84 -2.57 -0.75
CA LEU A 112 3.20 -2.77 -0.27
C LEU A 112 3.35 -4.21 0.26
N PRO A 113 4.21 -5.03 -0.37
CA PRO A 113 4.65 -6.27 0.23
C PRO A 113 5.32 -6.05 1.59
N ALA A 114 5.19 -7.02 2.50
CA ALA A 114 5.97 -7.04 3.73
C ALA A 114 7.47 -6.89 3.41
N GLY A 115 8.15 -6.04 4.17
CA GLY A 115 9.54 -5.65 3.98
C GLY A 115 9.75 -4.37 3.17
N THR A 116 8.71 -3.84 2.52
CA THR A 116 8.84 -2.63 1.69
C THR A 116 9.10 -1.41 2.55
N GLY A 117 10.32 -0.88 2.45
CA GLY A 117 10.66 0.39 3.10
C GLY A 117 9.85 1.52 2.52
N HIS A 118 9.28 2.37 3.36
CA HIS A 118 8.63 3.59 2.92
C HIS A 118 8.87 4.74 3.91
N CYS A 119 8.84 5.97 3.39
CA CYS A 119 9.05 7.21 4.13
C CYS A 119 8.36 8.35 3.40
N LEU A 120 7.61 9.18 4.12
CA LEU A 120 7.12 10.44 3.59
C LEU A 120 8.32 11.37 3.37
N GLU A 121 8.50 11.86 2.15
CA GLU A 121 9.50 12.87 1.80
C GLU A 121 8.90 14.27 1.82
N SER A 122 7.72 14.43 1.21
CA SER A 122 6.99 15.68 1.16
C SER A 122 5.49 15.43 1.10
N SER A 123 4.68 16.41 1.52
CA SER A 123 3.22 16.38 1.35
C SER A 123 2.68 17.75 0.97
N SER A 124 1.60 17.77 0.19
CA SER A 124 0.83 18.97 -0.13
C SER A 124 -0.63 18.79 0.28
N GLY A 125 -1.18 19.80 0.96
CA GLY A 125 -2.52 19.73 1.56
C GLY A 125 -2.61 18.80 2.78
N PRO A 126 -3.80 18.68 3.39
CA PRO A 126 -4.02 17.76 4.50
C PRO A 126 -4.00 16.31 3.99
N LEU A 127 -2.90 15.61 4.21
CA LEU A 127 -2.75 14.22 3.84
C LEU A 127 -3.69 13.34 4.66
N ASN A 128 -4.54 12.57 3.98
CA ASN A 128 -5.45 11.60 4.60
C ASN A 128 -5.31 10.25 3.89
N VAL A 129 -4.83 9.25 4.62
CA VAL A 129 -4.46 7.93 4.11
C VAL A 129 -5.17 6.86 4.92
N ILE A 130 -5.72 5.87 4.24
CA ILE A 130 -6.43 4.74 4.82
C ILE A 130 -5.47 3.55 4.76
N GLY A 131 -5.06 3.06 5.93
CA GLY A 131 -4.25 1.84 6.02
C GLY A 131 -5.12 0.62 6.27
N ALA A 132 -4.89 -0.43 5.49
CA ALA A 132 -5.54 -1.73 5.65
C ALA A 132 -4.54 -2.88 5.48
N TYR A 133 -4.87 -4.02 6.09
CA TYR A 133 -3.97 -5.18 6.17
C TYR A 133 -4.78 -6.48 6.03
N PRO A 134 -4.18 -7.57 5.53
CA PRO A 134 -4.84 -8.86 5.47
C PRO A 134 -5.21 -9.38 6.86
N PRO A 135 -6.31 -10.16 7.01
CA PRO A 135 -6.67 -10.80 8.27
C PRO A 135 -5.54 -11.69 8.83
N GLY A 136 -5.35 -11.65 10.14
CA GLY A 136 -4.32 -12.45 10.81
C GLY A 136 -2.90 -11.89 10.72
N GLN A 137 -2.70 -10.76 10.04
CA GLN A 137 -1.42 -10.07 9.98
C GLN A 137 -1.45 -8.82 10.88
N GLN A 138 -0.60 -8.81 11.90
CA GLN A 138 -0.43 -7.65 12.78
C GLN A 138 0.85 -6.94 12.37
N TRP A 139 0.74 -5.70 11.88
CA TRP A 139 1.90 -4.92 11.47
C TRP A 139 2.72 -4.50 12.69
N ASP A 140 4.04 -4.59 12.54
CA ASP A 140 5.06 -3.99 13.40
C ASP A 140 5.49 -2.63 12.82
N ILE A 141 6.47 -1.94 13.40
CA ILE A 141 7.11 -0.79 12.74
C ILE A 141 8.61 -1.00 12.91
N ARG A 142 9.30 -1.37 11.82
CA ARG A 142 10.74 -1.68 11.82
C ARG A 142 11.55 -0.50 11.34
N ARG A 143 12.65 -0.21 12.04
CA ARG A 143 13.59 0.87 11.73
C ARG A 143 15.04 0.41 11.76
N ASP A 144 15.22 -0.91 11.70
CA ASP A 144 16.45 -1.64 11.90
C ASP A 144 16.48 -2.84 10.94
N ALA A 145 17.67 -3.36 10.67
CA ALA A 145 17.83 -4.53 9.80
C ALA A 145 17.24 -5.79 10.44
N LEU A 146 16.56 -6.59 9.62
CA LEU A 146 16.11 -7.91 10.04
C LEU A 146 17.29 -8.86 10.26
N THR A 147 17.23 -9.66 11.32
CA THR A 147 18.03 -10.88 11.43
C THR A 147 17.61 -11.89 10.36
N GLY A 148 18.46 -12.89 10.10
CA GLY A 148 18.13 -13.94 9.12
C GLY A 148 16.84 -14.70 9.46
N LYS A 149 16.55 -14.91 10.76
CA LYS A 149 15.32 -15.57 11.21
C LYS A 149 14.07 -14.72 10.94
N GLU A 150 14.15 -13.41 11.21
CA GLU A 150 13.02 -12.50 10.94
C GLU A 150 12.77 -12.35 9.45
N ARG A 151 13.84 -12.27 8.64
CA ARG A 151 13.72 -12.25 7.18
C ARG A 151 13.02 -13.51 6.66
N ALA A 152 13.45 -14.69 7.11
CA ALA A 152 12.81 -15.94 6.72
C ALA A 152 11.33 -15.98 7.13
N ALA A 153 10.98 -15.45 8.32
CA ALA A 153 9.59 -15.36 8.75
C ALA A 153 8.76 -14.42 7.85
N MET A 154 9.29 -13.24 7.54
CA MET A 154 8.68 -12.24 6.64
C MET A 154 8.41 -12.82 5.24
N GLU A 155 9.37 -13.56 4.67
CA GLU A 155 9.26 -14.18 3.34
C GLU A 155 8.20 -15.30 3.29
N THR A 156 7.82 -15.87 4.43
CA THR A 156 6.79 -16.91 4.56
C THR A 156 5.42 -16.40 4.97
N LEU A 157 5.21 -15.08 5.02
CA LEU A 157 3.91 -14.52 5.39
C LEU A 157 2.81 -15.04 4.46
N PRO A 158 1.60 -15.33 5.00
CA PRO A 158 0.48 -15.76 4.17
C PRO A 158 0.16 -14.72 3.11
N PHE A 159 -0.03 -15.17 1.88
CA PHE A 159 -0.41 -14.30 0.77
C PHE A 159 -1.90 -13.94 0.91
N PRO A 160 -2.28 -12.68 0.73
CA PRO A 160 -3.69 -12.31 0.63
C PRO A 160 -4.32 -12.98 -0.61
N HIS A 161 -5.55 -13.47 -0.48
CA HIS A 161 -6.24 -14.21 -1.56
C HIS A 161 -7.04 -13.31 -2.51
N SER A 162 -6.99 -12.00 -2.31
CA SER A 162 -7.79 -11.02 -3.04
C SER A 162 -7.05 -9.72 -3.22
N ASP A 163 -7.21 -9.13 -4.40
CA ASP A 163 -6.75 -7.80 -4.74
C ASP A 163 -7.50 -6.73 -3.93
N PRO A 164 -6.82 -5.75 -3.31
CA PRO A 164 -7.47 -4.74 -2.47
C PRO A 164 -8.42 -3.83 -3.25
N VAL A 165 -8.24 -3.69 -4.57
CA VAL A 165 -9.09 -2.85 -5.43
C VAL A 165 -10.09 -3.71 -6.20
N ARG A 166 -9.64 -4.78 -6.85
CA ARG A 166 -10.43 -5.57 -7.81
C ARG A 166 -10.95 -6.90 -7.25
N GLY A 167 -10.66 -7.24 -6.00
CA GLY A 167 -11.17 -8.44 -5.34
C GLY A 167 -10.61 -9.73 -5.95
N ALA A 168 -11.44 -10.53 -6.61
CA ALA A 168 -11.06 -11.84 -7.16
C ALA A 168 -10.25 -11.77 -8.47
N GLN A 169 -9.98 -10.57 -8.98
CA GLN A 169 -9.20 -10.30 -10.19
C GLN A 169 -8.22 -9.15 -9.88
N GLY A 170 -7.33 -8.85 -10.83
CA GLY A 170 -6.48 -7.67 -10.79
C GLY A 170 -4.99 -7.99 -10.59
N PRO A 171 -4.16 -6.94 -10.59
CA PRO A 171 -2.70 -7.05 -10.56
C PRO A 171 -2.15 -7.87 -9.38
N LEU A 172 -2.80 -7.88 -8.21
CA LEU A 172 -2.36 -8.76 -7.13
C LEU A 172 -2.49 -10.23 -7.53
N ILE A 173 -3.65 -10.62 -8.07
CA ILE A 173 -3.87 -12.00 -8.50
C ILE A 173 -2.85 -12.40 -9.58
N GLU A 174 -2.62 -11.50 -10.53
CA GLU A 174 -1.71 -11.71 -11.65
C GLU A 174 -0.24 -11.82 -11.21
N HIS A 175 0.22 -10.97 -10.29
CA HIS A 175 1.65 -10.86 -9.95
C HIS A 175 2.06 -11.44 -8.60
N TRP A 176 1.13 -11.65 -7.66
CA TRP A 176 1.43 -12.23 -6.35
C TRP A 176 0.99 -13.68 -6.22
N LEU A 177 -0.05 -14.11 -6.94
CA LEU A 177 -0.57 -15.49 -6.83
C LEU A 177 -0.26 -16.36 -8.04
N ASN A 178 -0.17 -15.78 -9.24
CA ASN A 178 0.11 -16.54 -10.46
C ASN A 178 1.61 -16.57 -10.84
N GLU A 179 2.44 -15.70 -10.24
CA GLU A 179 3.91 -15.71 -10.37
C GLU A 179 4.62 -16.37 -9.17
N ALA A 180 3.89 -16.76 -8.12
CA ALA A 180 4.42 -17.34 -6.88
C ALA A 180 4.51 -18.88 -6.92
#